data_AF-A0A7X6UN66-F1
#
_entry.id   AF-A0A7X6UN66-F1
#
_cell.length_a   1.000
_cell.length_b   1.000
_cell.length_c   1.000
_cell.angle_alpha   90.00
_cell.angle_beta   90.00
_cell.angle_gamma   90.00
#
_symmetry.space_group_name_H-M   'P 1'
#
loop_
_entity.id
_entity.type
_entity.pdbx_description
1 polymer ?
#
loop_
_entity_poly.entity_id
_entity_poly.type
_entity_poly.pdbx_seq_one_letter_code
_entity_poly.pdbx_strand_id
1 'polypeptide(L)'
;MGMKKKLNCKGKEKVRQKMNWMKRLVCDLIYGGSHDIAPHEAMLLRQVRERLQPDDQAAMDDQMTHVERVQRHNHKRMVTIWLDAPEDRMRLSRKAPDHCLAKLKVSARDKHVTVAVMTHAGIISSIEFSSTPEACTPANFTVQEIALNQPDPGISGSIDSEEHGQ
;
A
#
# COMPACT_ATOMS: atom_id res chain seq x y z
N MET A 1 45.70 -25.24 -20.53
CA MET A 1 45.72 -23.79 -20.22
C MET A 1 44.40 -23.18 -20.68
N GLY A 2 43.55 -22.71 -19.76
CA GLY A 2 42.23 -22.20 -20.11
C GLY A 2 41.45 -21.61 -18.93
N MET A 3 42.09 -20.83 -18.06
CA MET A 3 41.40 -20.03 -17.05
C MET A 3 41.14 -18.63 -17.61
N LYS A 4 39.90 -18.33 -18.02
CA LYS A 4 39.48 -16.95 -18.27
C LYS A 4 38.06 -16.70 -17.74
N LYS A 5 37.97 -15.59 -16.99
CA LYS A 5 36.78 -14.74 -16.71
C LYS A 5 35.78 -15.20 -15.64
N LYS A 6 36.11 -14.96 -14.36
CA LYS A 6 35.15 -14.92 -13.23
C LYS A 6 35.10 -13.55 -12.50
N LEU A 7 35.48 -12.45 -13.15
CA LEU A 7 35.65 -11.15 -12.48
C LEU A 7 34.62 -10.06 -12.81
N ASN A 8 33.54 -10.33 -13.57
CA ASN A 8 32.67 -9.26 -14.08
C ASN A 8 31.22 -9.21 -13.53
N CYS A 9 30.86 -10.02 -12.52
CA CYS A 9 29.50 -9.98 -11.94
C CYS A 9 29.38 -9.01 -10.75
N LYS A 10 30.38 -8.92 -9.86
CA LYS A 10 30.31 -8.09 -8.64
C LYS A 10 30.27 -6.57 -8.91
N GLY A 11 30.83 -6.13 -10.03
CA GLY A 11 30.81 -4.71 -10.42
C GLY A 11 29.42 -4.23 -10.88
N LYS A 12 28.70 -5.07 -11.65
CA LYS A 12 27.37 -4.74 -12.17
C LYS A 12 26.32 -4.65 -11.06
N GLU A 13 26.45 -5.48 -10.04
CA GLU A 13 25.53 -5.50 -8.90
C GLU A 13 25.66 -4.26 -8.01
N LYS A 14 26.90 -3.80 -7.76
CA LYS A 14 27.15 -2.53 -7.04
C LYS A 14 26.67 -1.30 -7.81
N VAL A 15 26.81 -1.29 -9.14
CA VAL A 15 26.31 -0.21 -9.99
C VAL A 15 24.78 -0.20 -10.00
N ARG A 16 24.13 -1.37 -10.08
CA ARG A 16 22.67 -1.51 -10.00
C ARG A 16 22.12 -1.08 -8.63
N GLN A 17 22.77 -1.45 -7.52
CA GLN A 17 22.41 -0.98 -6.18
C GLN A 17 22.51 0.55 -6.05
N LYS A 18 23.62 1.14 -6.49
CA LYS A 18 23.79 2.62 -6.45
C LYS A 18 22.76 3.34 -7.33
N MET A 19 22.46 2.78 -8.50
CA MET A 19 21.49 3.36 -9.43
C MET A 19 20.06 3.27 -8.89
N ASN A 20 19.71 2.17 -8.21
CA ASN A 20 18.45 2.05 -7.49
C ASN A 20 18.35 3.06 -6.35
N TRP A 21 19.41 3.24 -5.55
CA TRP A 21 19.41 4.22 -4.45
C TRP A 21 19.22 5.67 -4.93
N MET A 22 19.89 6.08 -6.01
CA MET A 22 19.71 7.44 -6.56
C MET A 22 18.31 7.66 -7.14
N LYS A 23 17.75 6.66 -7.82
CA LYS A 23 16.36 6.73 -8.31
C LYS A 23 15.37 6.90 -7.15
N ARG A 24 15.55 6.14 -6.06
CA ARG A 24 14.74 6.26 -4.84
C ARG A 24 14.77 7.68 -4.28
N LEU A 25 15.96 8.25 -4.12
CA LEU A 25 16.16 9.60 -3.59
C LEU A 25 15.53 10.69 -4.47
N VAL A 26 15.68 10.58 -5.79
CA VAL A 26 15.07 11.53 -6.74
C VAL A 26 13.55 11.41 -6.74
N CYS A 27 13.01 10.20 -6.68
CA CYS A 27 11.58 9.98 -6.60
C CYS A 27 10.96 10.52 -5.30
N ASP A 28 11.62 10.30 -4.16
CA ASP A 28 11.21 10.85 -2.86
C ASP A 28 11.18 12.38 -2.88
N LEU A 29 12.20 13.02 -3.47
CA LEU A 29 12.35 14.47 -3.47
C LEU A 29 11.43 15.19 -4.47
N ILE A 30 11.23 14.60 -5.66
CA ILE A 30 10.39 15.20 -6.71
C ILE A 30 8.91 14.97 -6.43
N TYR A 31 8.54 13.81 -5.89
CA TYR A 31 7.14 13.44 -5.79
C TYR A 31 6.56 13.37 -4.37
N GLY A 32 7.34 13.72 -3.34
CA GLY A 32 6.88 13.71 -1.95
C GLY A 32 6.46 12.33 -1.45
N GLY A 33 7.00 11.27 -2.05
CA GLY A 33 6.74 9.89 -1.68
C GLY A 33 7.71 9.39 -0.59
N SER A 34 7.36 8.25 0.01
CA SER A 34 8.29 7.40 0.75
C SER A 34 8.28 6.01 0.16
N HIS A 35 9.33 5.23 0.41
CA HIS A 35 9.34 3.82 0.01
C HIS A 35 8.68 2.91 1.07
N ASP A 36 8.43 3.45 2.26
CA ASP A 36 7.98 2.67 3.42
C ASP A 36 6.49 2.85 3.70
N ILE A 37 5.83 1.72 3.95
CA ILE A 37 4.51 1.64 4.57
C ILE A 37 4.67 1.99 6.06
N ALA A 38 3.85 2.91 6.57
CA ALA A 38 3.93 3.33 7.96
C ALA A 38 3.48 2.19 8.90
N PRO A 39 3.96 2.13 10.16
CA PRO A 39 3.63 1.02 11.06
C PRO A 39 2.14 0.74 11.26
N HIS A 40 1.30 1.78 11.29
CA HIS A 40 -0.16 1.63 11.44
C HIS A 40 -0.81 1.15 10.13
N GLU A 41 -0.33 1.59 8.97
CA GLU A 41 -0.75 1.10 7.65
C GLU A 41 -0.40 -0.38 7.49
N ALA A 42 0.82 -0.77 7.87
CA ALA A 42 1.25 -2.17 7.85
C ALA A 42 0.41 -3.05 8.78
N MET A 43 0.05 -2.53 9.97
CA MET A 43 -0.83 -3.24 10.90
C MET A 43 -2.23 -3.46 10.30
N LEU A 44 -2.81 -2.44 9.65
CA LEU A 44 -4.10 -2.56 8.96
C LEU A 44 -4.04 -3.63 7.85
N LEU A 45 -3.03 -3.55 7.00
CA LEU A 45 -2.82 -4.51 5.91
C LEU A 45 -2.65 -5.94 6.44
N ARG A 46 -1.90 -6.12 7.53
CA ARG A 46 -1.77 -7.43 8.20
C ARG A 46 -3.12 -7.95 8.70
N GLN A 47 -3.93 -7.11 9.34
CA GLN A 47 -5.26 -7.49 9.83
C GLN A 47 -6.21 -7.87 8.68
N VAL A 48 -6.13 -7.17 7.54
CA VAL A 48 -6.87 -7.56 6.33
C VAL A 48 -6.39 -8.91 5.82
N ARG A 49 -5.07 -9.08 5.64
CA ARG A 49 -4.44 -10.33 5.19
C ARG A 49 -4.91 -11.52 6.00
N GLU A 50 -4.90 -11.43 7.33
CA GLU A 50 -5.32 -12.53 8.23
C GLU A 50 -6.77 -13.00 8.02
N ARG A 51 -7.62 -12.20 7.36
CA ARG A 51 -9.01 -12.54 7.03
C ARG A 51 -9.20 -13.07 5.62
N LEU A 52 -8.20 -12.98 4.74
CA LEU A 52 -8.28 -13.43 3.35
C LEU A 52 -8.19 -14.96 3.24
N GLN A 53 -8.63 -15.50 2.12
CA GLN A 53 -8.40 -16.89 1.76
C GLN A 53 -6.90 -17.14 1.47
N PRO A 54 -6.37 -18.36 1.63
CA PRO A 54 -4.93 -18.63 1.50
C PRO A 54 -4.27 -18.11 0.21
N ASP A 55 -4.94 -18.25 -0.93
CA ASP A 55 -4.42 -17.76 -2.21
C ASP A 55 -4.32 -16.23 -2.25
N ASP A 56 -5.31 -15.55 -1.67
CA ASP A 56 -5.33 -14.09 -1.56
C ASP A 56 -4.33 -13.58 -0.50
N GLN A 57 -4.06 -14.37 0.55
CA GLN A 57 -2.98 -14.08 1.49
C GLN A 57 -1.63 -14.11 0.79
N ALA A 58 -1.36 -15.14 0.00
CA ALA A 58 -0.12 -15.27 -0.77
C ALA A 58 0.04 -14.14 -1.80
N ALA A 59 -1.06 -13.78 -2.49
CA ALA A 59 -1.05 -12.65 -3.40
C ALA A 59 -0.75 -11.32 -2.70
N MET A 60 -1.36 -11.08 -1.54
CA MET A 60 -1.09 -9.90 -0.72
C MET A 60 0.37 -9.88 -0.23
N ASP A 61 0.94 -11.01 0.19
CA ASP A 61 2.34 -11.11 0.58
C ASP A 61 3.30 -10.79 -0.58
N ASP A 62 3.09 -11.38 -1.76
CA ASP A 62 3.89 -11.08 -2.95
C ASP A 62 3.84 -9.58 -3.28
N GLN A 63 2.65 -9.00 -3.35
CA GLN A 63 2.49 -7.56 -3.62
C GLN A 63 3.22 -6.70 -2.59
N MET A 64 3.12 -7.02 -1.30
CA MET A 64 3.70 -6.20 -0.24
C MET A 64 5.23 -6.26 -0.18
N THR A 65 5.84 -7.33 -0.69
CA THR A 65 7.30 -7.41 -0.85
C THR A 65 7.83 -6.60 -2.05
N HIS A 66 6.95 -6.15 -2.95
CA HIS A 66 7.28 -5.42 -4.17
C HIS A 66 6.78 -3.98 -4.18
N VAL A 67 6.50 -3.39 -3.01
CA VAL A 67 6.19 -1.96 -2.92
C VAL A 67 7.40 -1.15 -3.40
N GLU A 68 7.19 -0.40 -4.48
CA GLU A 68 8.18 0.54 -5.01
C GLU A 68 8.03 1.89 -4.33
N ARG A 69 6.79 2.38 -4.16
CA ARG A 69 6.54 3.74 -3.67
C ARG A 69 5.21 3.86 -2.96
N VAL A 70 5.20 4.69 -1.93
CA VAL A 70 4.03 5.05 -1.13
C VAL A 70 3.89 6.57 -1.14
N GLN A 71 2.72 7.08 -1.49
CA GLN A 71 2.42 8.50 -1.41
C GLN A 71 1.27 8.76 -0.47
N ARG A 72 1.34 9.85 0.30
CA ARG A 72 0.31 10.23 1.25
C ARG A 72 -0.26 11.58 0.86
N HIS A 73 -1.55 11.61 0.58
CA HIS A 73 -2.30 12.78 0.13
C HIS A 73 -3.35 13.16 1.17
N ASN A 74 -3.88 14.38 1.04
CA ASN A 74 -4.93 14.96 1.89
C ASN A 74 -4.71 14.68 3.39
N HIS A 75 -3.65 15.27 3.97
CA HIS A 75 -3.32 15.08 5.39
C HIS A 75 -3.16 13.60 5.79
N LYS A 76 -2.69 12.74 4.87
CA LYS A 76 -2.53 11.28 5.04
C LYS A 76 -3.86 10.52 5.09
N ARG A 77 -4.98 11.11 4.65
CA ARG A 77 -6.26 10.39 4.48
C ARG A 77 -6.22 9.43 3.30
N MET A 78 -5.34 9.63 2.33
CA MET A 78 -5.18 8.72 1.20
C MET A 78 -3.72 8.30 1.09
N VAL A 79 -3.48 7.00 1.17
CA VAL A 79 -2.16 6.38 1.02
C VAL A 79 -2.16 5.57 -0.26
N THR A 80 -1.52 6.07 -1.31
CA THR A 80 -1.40 5.39 -2.61
C THR A 80 -0.17 4.50 -2.61
N ILE A 81 -0.33 3.24 -3.03
CA ILE A 81 0.71 2.23 -3.05
C ILE A 81 1.01 1.86 -4.51
N TRP A 82 2.27 2.01 -4.90
CA TRP A 82 2.79 1.64 -6.22
C TRP A 82 3.72 0.44 -6.07
N LEU A 83 3.50 -0.57 -6.90
CA LEU A 83 4.30 -1.79 -6.94
C LEU A 83 5.27 -1.76 -8.13
N ASP A 84 6.45 -2.35 -7.97
CA ASP A 84 7.36 -2.62 -9.08
C ASP A 84 6.78 -3.75 -9.96
N ALA A 85 6.76 -3.54 -11.28
CA ALA A 85 6.20 -4.47 -12.27
C ALA A 85 4.87 -5.13 -11.83
N PRO A 86 3.78 -4.34 -11.65
CA PRO A 86 2.50 -4.81 -11.13
C PRO A 86 1.84 -5.91 -11.99
N GLU A 87 2.16 -5.96 -13.28
CA GLU A 87 1.71 -7.00 -14.21
C GLU A 87 2.25 -8.39 -13.89
N ASP A 88 3.44 -8.47 -13.28
CA ASP A 88 4.12 -9.71 -12.91
C ASP A 88 3.74 -10.20 -11.51
N ARG A 89 2.93 -9.42 -10.77
CA ARG A 89 2.56 -9.74 -9.39
C ARG A 89 1.39 -10.72 -9.35
N MET A 90 1.35 -11.52 -8.29
CA MET A 90 0.18 -12.33 -7.95
C MET A 90 -1.02 -11.39 -7.73
N ARG A 91 -2.16 -11.71 -8.34
CA ARG A 91 -3.39 -10.93 -8.22
C ARG A 91 -4.34 -11.60 -7.24
N LEU A 92 -5.03 -10.76 -6.48
CA LEU A 92 -6.18 -11.19 -5.70
C LEU A 92 -7.25 -11.80 -6.63
N SER A 93 -8.02 -12.73 -6.08
CA SER A 93 -9.10 -13.46 -6.74
C SER A 93 -10.10 -12.52 -7.41
N ARG A 94 -10.42 -11.40 -6.75
CA ARG A 94 -11.30 -10.36 -7.27
C ARG A 94 -10.53 -9.30 -8.06
N LYS A 95 -10.82 -9.21 -9.35
CA LYS A 95 -10.09 -8.37 -10.33
C LYS A 95 -10.92 -7.20 -10.90
N ALA A 96 -11.85 -6.68 -10.13
CA ALA A 96 -12.63 -5.51 -10.57
C ALA A 96 -11.71 -4.27 -10.71
N PRO A 97 -12.02 -3.34 -11.63
CA PRO A 97 -11.23 -2.13 -11.84
C PRO A 97 -11.08 -1.31 -10.58
N ASP A 98 -12.16 -1.01 -9.85
CA ASP A 98 -12.06 -0.39 -8.53
C ASP A 98 -12.83 -1.25 -7.53
N HIS A 99 -12.17 -1.65 -6.45
CA HIS A 99 -12.73 -2.60 -5.52
C HIS A 99 -12.24 -2.38 -4.08
N CYS A 100 -13.20 -2.18 -3.18
CA CYS A 100 -12.96 -2.17 -1.73
C CYS A 100 -12.75 -3.60 -1.23
N LEU A 101 -11.47 -4.00 -1.15
CA LEU A 101 -11.07 -5.31 -0.63
C LEU A 101 -11.51 -5.48 0.83
N ALA A 102 -11.32 -4.44 1.64
CA ALA A 102 -11.69 -4.47 3.04
C ALA A 102 -12.10 -3.08 3.52
N LYS A 103 -13.16 -3.03 4.32
CA LYS A 103 -13.55 -1.87 5.10
C LYS A 103 -13.39 -2.19 6.57
N LEU A 104 -12.60 -1.38 7.27
CA LEU A 104 -12.28 -1.54 8.68
C LEU A 104 -12.90 -0.40 9.47
N LYS A 105 -13.49 -0.73 10.61
CA LYS A 105 -13.84 0.27 11.63
C LYS A 105 -12.76 0.22 12.68
N VAL A 106 -12.08 1.34 12.88
CA VAL A 106 -10.95 1.44 13.80
C VAL A 106 -11.25 2.48 14.86
N SER A 107 -10.94 2.16 16.11
CA SER A 107 -10.95 3.12 17.21
C SER A 107 -9.54 3.64 17.42
N ALA A 108 -9.42 4.97 17.41
CA ALA A 108 -8.20 5.71 17.71
C ALA A 108 -8.51 6.68 18.85
N ARG A 109 -8.10 6.33 20.08
CA ARG A 109 -8.57 6.99 21.31
C ARG A 109 -10.12 6.98 21.36
N ASP A 110 -10.77 8.14 21.42
CA ASP A 110 -12.23 8.28 21.48
C ASP A 110 -12.90 8.53 20.11
N LYS A 111 -12.14 8.41 19.01
CA LYS A 111 -12.67 8.62 17.66
C LYS A 111 -12.75 7.30 16.91
N HIS A 112 -13.80 7.16 16.11
CA HIS A 112 -13.90 6.10 15.12
C HIS A 112 -13.43 6.61 13.76
N VAL A 113 -12.55 5.85 13.13
CA VAL A 113 -12.06 6.08 11.78
C VAL A 113 -12.44 4.87 10.94
N THR A 114 -13.09 5.12 9.82
CA THR A 114 -13.32 4.09 8.82
C THR A 114 -12.12 4.06 7.89
N VAL A 115 -11.59 2.88 7.64
CA VAL A 115 -10.47 2.66 6.74
C VAL A 115 -10.93 1.75 5.61
N ALA A 116 -10.64 2.09 4.37
CA ALA A 116 -10.86 1.23 3.21
C ALA A 116 -9.51 0.83 2.61
N VAL A 117 -9.34 -0.46 2.31
CA VAL A 117 -8.22 -0.97 1.51
C VAL A 117 -8.75 -1.22 0.12
N MET A 118 -8.25 -0.46 -0.84
CA MET A 118 -8.70 -0.49 -2.22
C MET A 118 -7.74 -1.30 -3.08
N THR A 119 -8.31 -1.88 -4.12
CA THR A 119 -7.60 -2.66 -5.12
C THR A 119 -8.01 -2.24 -6.52
N HIS A 120 -7.07 -2.31 -7.45
CA HIS A 120 -7.29 -2.14 -8.88
C HIS A 120 -6.88 -3.39 -9.65
N ALA A 121 -7.83 -4.03 -10.31
CA ALA A 121 -7.62 -5.29 -11.05
C ALA A 121 -6.93 -6.39 -10.21
N GLY A 122 -7.22 -6.45 -8.90
CA GLY A 122 -6.65 -7.41 -7.96
C GLY A 122 -5.26 -7.05 -7.41
N ILE A 123 -4.79 -5.83 -7.65
CA ILE A 123 -3.57 -5.25 -7.08
C ILE A 123 -3.93 -4.23 -6.02
N ILE A 124 -3.28 -4.24 -4.86
CA ILE A 124 -3.47 -3.22 -3.81
C ILE A 124 -3.07 -1.86 -4.36
N SER A 125 -4.00 -0.90 -4.28
CA SER A 125 -3.83 0.44 -4.86
C SER A 125 -3.77 1.53 -3.80
N SER A 126 -4.64 1.49 -2.78
CA SER A 126 -4.66 2.52 -1.75
C SER A 126 -5.18 2.04 -0.39
N ILE A 127 -4.84 2.81 0.64
CA ILE A 127 -5.50 2.80 1.95
C ILE A 127 -6.13 4.17 2.14
N GLU A 128 -7.43 4.21 2.39
CA GLU A 128 -8.22 5.43 2.50
C GLU A 128 -8.81 5.54 3.90
N PHE A 129 -8.69 6.70 4.52
CA PHE A 129 -9.18 7.00 5.85
C PHE A 129 -10.30 8.03 5.78
N SER A 130 -11.40 7.77 6.48
CA SER A 130 -12.54 8.70 6.56
C SER A 130 -12.16 10.04 7.19
N SER A 131 -11.11 10.08 8.00
CA SER A 131 -10.57 11.29 8.62
C SER A 131 -9.07 11.16 8.83
N THR A 132 -8.39 12.29 9.01
CA THR A 132 -6.94 12.37 9.18
C THR A 132 -6.45 11.43 10.30
N PRO A 133 -5.47 10.55 10.04
CA PRO A 133 -5.03 9.55 11.01
C PRO A 133 -4.11 10.11 12.11
N GLU A 134 -4.18 11.41 12.44
CA GLU A 134 -3.32 12.05 13.45
C GLU A 134 -3.41 11.42 14.84
N ALA A 135 -4.55 10.81 15.18
CA ALA A 135 -4.73 10.05 16.42
C ALA A 135 -4.31 8.56 16.31
N CYS A 136 -3.96 8.10 15.12
CA CYS A 136 -3.75 6.70 14.77
C CYS A 136 -2.27 6.32 14.93
N THR A 137 -1.83 6.21 16.18
CA THR A 137 -0.55 5.56 16.50
C THR A 137 -0.79 4.05 16.69
N PRO A 138 0.15 3.15 16.32
CA PRO A 138 -0.05 1.71 16.51
C PRO A 138 -0.45 1.31 17.94
N ALA A 139 0.04 2.04 18.94
CA ALA A 139 -0.28 1.82 20.36
C ALA A 139 -1.73 2.18 20.74
N ASN A 140 -2.42 2.99 19.93
CA ASN A 140 -3.77 3.50 20.23
C ASN A 140 -4.78 3.12 19.13
N PHE A 141 -4.45 2.16 18.27
CA PHE A 141 -5.26 1.83 17.10
C PHE A 141 -5.83 0.42 17.26
N THR A 142 -7.13 0.32 17.55
CA THR A 142 -7.82 -0.96 17.74
C THR A 142 -8.80 -1.20 16.60
N VAL A 143 -8.58 -2.26 15.83
CA VAL A 143 -9.52 -2.69 14.80
C VAL A 143 -10.73 -3.32 15.48
N GLN A 144 -11.91 -2.70 15.30
CA GLN A 144 -13.16 -3.16 15.90
C GLN A 144 -13.90 -4.13 14.97
N GLU A 145 -13.86 -3.84 13.67
CA GLU A 145 -14.61 -4.58 12.66
C GLU A 145 -13.83 -4.61 11.34
N ILE A 146 -13.94 -5.71 10.61
CA ILE A 146 -13.40 -5.88 9.26
C ILE A 146 -14.47 -6.54 8.40
N ALA A 147 -14.90 -5.85 7.35
CA ALA A 147 -15.81 -6.36 6.35
C ALA A 147 -15.07 -6.47 5.01
N LEU A 148 -14.99 -7.67 4.44
CA LEU A 148 -14.31 -7.92 3.17
C LEU A 148 -15.24 -7.69 1.96
N ASN A 149 -14.65 -7.38 0.81
CA ASN A 149 -15.28 -7.34 -0.51
C ASN A 149 -16.56 -6.48 -0.56
N GLN A 150 -16.49 -5.27 -0.01
CA GLN A 150 -17.64 -4.38 0.09
C GLN A 150 -17.96 -3.75 -1.27
N PRO A 151 -19.24 -3.54 -1.62
CA PRO A 151 -19.65 -2.86 -2.86
C PRO A 151 -19.41 -1.34 -2.83
N ASP A 152 -18.60 -0.87 -1.90
CA ASP A 152 -18.35 0.54 -1.64
C ASP A 152 -17.34 1.11 -2.66
N PRO A 153 -17.64 2.23 -3.35
CA PRO A 153 -16.70 2.87 -4.27
C PRO A 153 -15.45 3.44 -3.58
N GLY A 154 -15.40 3.47 -2.24
CA GLY A 154 -14.29 4.03 -1.47
C GLY A 154 -14.62 5.40 -0.89
N ILE A 155 -13.64 5.99 -0.21
CA ILE A 155 -13.76 7.29 0.47
C ILE A 155 -13.31 8.43 -0.46
N SER A 156 -12.57 8.11 -1.54
CA SER A 156 -12.12 9.06 -2.56
C SER A 156 -13.22 10.01 -3.08
N GLY A 157 -14.42 9.49 -3.41
CA GLY A 157 -15.54 10.33 -3.86
C GLY A 157 -16.09 11.28 -2.78
N SER A 158 -16.03 10.88 -1.51
CA SER A 158 -16.42 11.74 -0.39
C SER A 158 -15.39 12.84 -0.12
N ILE A 159 -14.09 12.53 -0.28
CA ILE A 159 -13.01 13.51 -0.16
C ILE A 159 -13.09 14.55 -1.29
N ASP A 160 -13.31 14.10 -2.53
CA ASP A 160 -13.45 14.97 -3.70
C ASP A 160 -14.63 15.95 -3.53
N SER A 161 -15.76 15.45 -3.01
CA SER A 161 -16.93 16.29 -2.70
C SER A 161 -16.68 17.30 -1.57
N GLU A 162 -15.88 16.95 -0.56
CA GLU A 162 -15.46 17.86 0.51
C GLU A 162 -14.50 18.95 0.02
N GLU A 163 -13.57 18.62 -0.89
CA GLU A 163 -12.56 19.55 -1.41
C GLU A 163 -13.09 20.46 -2.52
N HIS A 164 -14.01 19.96 -3.35
CA HIS A 164 -14.51 20.69 -4.51
C HIS A 164 -15.89 21.33 -4.34
N GLY A 165 -16.49 21.23 -3.15
CA GLY A 165 -17.61 22.05 -2.69
C GLY A 165 -18.79 22.14 -3.67
N GLN A 166 -19.85 21.38 -3.41
CA GLN A 166 -21.17 21.84 -3.86
C GLN A 166 -21.67 22.98 -2.98
#